data_AF-A0A919EQD7-F1
#
_entry.id   AF-A0A919EQD7-F1
#
_cell.length_a   1.000
_cell.length_b   1.000
_cell.length_c   1.000
_cell.angle_alpha   90.00
_cell.angle_beta   90.00
_cell.angle_gamma   90.00
#
_symmetry.space_group_name_H-M   'P 1'
#
loop_
_entity.id
_entity.type
_entity.pdbx_description
1 polymer ?
#
loop_
_entity_poly.entity_id
_entity_poly.type
_entity_poly.pdbx_seq_one_letter_code
_entity_poly.pdbx_strand_id
1 'polypeptide(L)'
;MTPSLPEPASRLVTRREAEPLLGYAPGSLKAVMQQQKNRWPAPVACRVKGRALLYELAALQDISQRGEVRSRRRAGSDPDGLVTCLTCGRRYRSLGPHLARTHQMTAAEYRAEHRLPATTALMADDVRASLSRTRTAAMADDPDLVGRMRTAALPQEELLRRSAKARAGTDNLPTIQAARAAGAHRTLPAAQQARQDALEAKAHASGFTSMQDAINRTRSMTNKAAAERIGVGITTVKRWRRKPTDD
;
A
#
# COMPACT_ATOMS: atom_id res chain seq x y z
N MET A 1 -0.28 57.66 -5.86
CA MET A 1 -1.20 56.91 -6.72
C MET A 1 -0.50 55.62 -7.09
N THR A 2 -0.82 54.51 -6.42
CA THR A 2 -0.26 53.20 -6.73
C THR A 2 -0.94 52.71 -8.01
N PRO A 3 -0.22 52.37 -9.10
CA PRO A 3 -0.85 51.87 -10.31
C PRO A 3 -1.56 50.55 -10.00
N SER A 4 -2.88 50.54 -10.16
CA SER A 4 -3.68 49.31 -10.10
C SER A 4 -3.18 48.38 -11.21
N LEU A 5 -2.64 47.23 -10.83
CA LEU A 5 -2.34 46.17 -11.79
C LEU A 5 -3.63 45.80 -12.53
N PRO A 6 -3.59 45.57 -13.85
CA PRO A 6 -4.77 45.16 -14.60
C PRO A 6 -5.28 43.84 -14.02
N GLU A 7 -6.57 43.79 -13.68
CA GLU A 7 -7.21 42.52 -13.31
C GLU A 7 -6.96 41.50 -14.42
N PRO A 8 -6.49 40.28 -14.09
CA PRO A 8 -6.29 39.26 -15.10
C PRO A 8 -7.65 38.98 -15.74
N ALA A 9 -7.77 39.27 -17.04
CA ALA A 9 -9.01 39.06 -17.79
C ALA A 9 -9.55 37.64 -17.51
N SER A 10 -10.77 37.58 -16.97
CA SER A 10 -11.42 36.33 -16.58
C SER A 10 -11.52 35.40 -17.79
N ARG A 11 -10.67 34.36 -17.80
CA ARG A 11 -10.63 33.38 -18.89
C ARG A 11 -11.62 32.26 -18.59
N LEU A 12 -12.68 32.19 -19.38
CA LEU A 12 -13.63 31.08 -19.35
C LEU A 12 -13.09 29.87 -20.09
N VAL A 13 -13.08 28.73 -19.42
CA VAL A 13 -12.63 27.44 -19.96
C VAL A 13 -13.66 26.36 -19.72
N THR A 14 -13.77 25.42 -20.64
CA THR A 14 -14.44 24.16 -20.36
C THR A 14 -13.61 23.35 -19.38
N ARG A 15 -14.24 22.43 -18.63
CA ARG A 15 -13.52 21.50 -17.76
C ARG A 15 -12.38 20.77 -18.49
N ARG A 16 -12.60 20.34 -19.73
CA ARG A 16 -11.60 19.59 -20.53
C ARG A 16 -10.39 20.45 -20.88
N GLU A 17 -10.60 21.73 -21.20
CA GLU A 17 -9.52 22.68 -21.46
C GLU A 17 -8.75 23.02 -20.17
N ALA A 18 -9.43 23.00 -19.00
CA ALA A 18 -8.80 23.26 -17.71
C ALA A 18 -7.89 22.12 -17.23
N GLU A 19 -8.15 20.84 -17.59
CA GLU A 19 -7.38 19.69 -17.09
C GLU A 19 -5.86 19.84 -17.26
N PRO A 20 -5.32 20.07 -18.47
CA PRO A 20 -3.87 20.23 -18.65
C PRO A 20 -3.32 21.48 -17.95
N LEU A 21 -4.10 22.56 -17.86
CA LEU A 21 -3.70 23.81 -17.21
C LEU A 21 -3.56 23.65 -15.69
N LEU A 22 -4.32 22.71 -15.12
CA LEU A 22 -4.32 22.39 -13.69
C LEU A 22 -3.50 21.12 -13.39
N GLY A 23 -2.82 20.54 -14.37
CA GLY A 23 -2.02 19.32 -14.19
C GLY A 23 -2.84 18.05 -13.94
N TYR A 24 -4.12 18.01 -14.30
CA TYR A 24 -4.91 16.76 -14.30
C TYR A 24 -4.77 16.03 -15.63
N ALA A 25 -4.79 14.70 -15.56
CA ALA A 25 -4.91 13.87 -16.74
C ALA A 25 -6.33 13.95 -17.34
N PRO A 26 -6.50 13.63 -18.64
CA PRO A 26 -7.80 13.62 -19.29
C PRO A 26 -8.86 12.85 -18.51
N GLY A 27 -9.97 13.51 -18.17
CA GLY A 27 -11.09 12.96 -17.43
C GLY A 27 -10.92 12.87 -15.91
N SER A 28 -9.73 13.14 -15.36
CA SER A 28 -9.48 13.04 -13.92
C SER A 28 -10.12 14.20 -13.15
N LEU A 29 -10.09 15.42 -13.70
CA LEU A 29 -10.73 16.58 -13.08
C LEU A 29 -12.24 16.37 -12.93
N LYS A 30 -12.90 15.75 -13.92
CA LYS A 30 -14.31 15.38 -13.84
C LYS A 30 -14.60 14.53 -12.60
N ALA A 31 -13.82 13.47 -12.39
CA ALA A 31 -14.03 12.54 -11.30
C ALA A 31 -13.85 13.24 -9.93
N VAL A 32 -12.78 14.03 -9.79
CA VAL A 32 -12.51 14.80 -8.56
C VAL A 32 -13.64 15.79 -8.29
N MET A 33 -14.09 16.53 -9.30
CA MET A 33 -15.22 17.47 -9.15
C MET A 33 -16.52 16.77 -8.72
N GLN A 34 -16.79 15.58 -9.25
CA GLN A 34 -17.97 14.81 -8.88
C GLN A 34 -17.92 14.25 -7.45
N GLN A 35 -16.73 13.90 -6.97
CA GLN A 35 -16.52 13.41 -5.61
C GLN A 35 -16.55 14.55 -4.58
N GLN A 36 -16.05 15.71 -4.96
CA GLN A 36 -15.87 16.86 -4.07
C GLN A 36 -16.79 18.02 -4.46
N LYS A 37 -18.07 17.74 -4.71
CA LYS A 37 -19.02 18.72 -5.31
C LYS A 37 -19.04 20.08 -4.62
N ASN A 38 -18.90 20.10 -3.31
CA ASN A 38 -18.96 21.31 -2.50
C ASN A 38 -17.65 22.12 -2.50
N ARG A 39 -16.57 21.56 -3.03
CA ARG A 39 -15.26 22.23 -3.10
C ARG A 39 -15.11 23.11 -4.35
N TRP A 40 -15.76 22.73 -5.44
CA TRP A 40 -15.53 23.33 -6.77
C TRP A 40 -16.53 24.45 -7.05
N PRO A 41 -16.14 25.47 -7.84
CA PRO A 41 -17.04 26.58 -8.13
C PRO A 41 -18.15 26.08 -9.07
N ALA A 42 -19.32 26.69 -8.95
CA ALA A 42 -20.39 26.49 -9.91
C ALA A 42 -19.94 26.95 -11.31
N PRO A 43 -20.43 26.32 -12.39
CA PRO A 43 -20.17 26.82 -13.73
C PRO A 43 -20.79 28.21 -13.89
N VAL A 44 -20.03 29.15 -14.46
CA VAL A 44 -20.43 30.55 -14.64
C VAL A 44 -21.22 30.76 -15.94
N ALA A 45 -21.07 29.85 -16.89
CA ALA A 45 -21.80 29.89 -18.16
C ALA A 45 -21.91 28.48 -18.77
N CYS A 46 -22.72 28.36 -19.82
CA CYS A 46 -22.85 27.15 -20.62
C CYS A 46 -22.74 27.52 -22.11
N ARG A 47 -21.91 26.81 -22.88
CA ARG A 47 -21.92 26.93 -24.35
C ARG A 47 -23.18 26.26 -24.87
N VAL A 48 -24.05 27.05 -25.50
CA VAL A 48 -25.30 26.58 -26.13
C VAL A 48 -25.02 25.45 -27.11
N LYS A 49 -24.01 25.61 -27.97
CA LYS A 49 -23.54 24.57 -28.89
C LYS A 49 -22.60 23.62 -28.15
N GLY A 50 -23.04 22.37 -27.96
CA GLY A 50 -22.25 21.31 -27.32
C GLY A 50 -22.46 21.14 -25.81
N ARG A 51 -23.34 21.94 -25.18
CA ARG A 51 -23.73 21.83 -23.75
C ARG A 51 -22.53 21.75 -22.80
N ALA A 52 -21.46 22.49 -23.12
CA ALA A 52 -20.24 22.49 -22.33
C ALA A 52 -20.33 23.55 -21.24
N LEU A 53 -20.24 23.11 -19.99
CA LEU A 53 -20.14 24.00 -18.83
C LEU A 53 -18.80 24.75 -18.86
N LEU A 54 -18.89 26.06 -18.66
CA LEU A 54 -17.75 26.96 -18.60
C LEU A 54 -17.50 27.36 -17.15
N TYR A 55 -16.22 27.41 -16.81
CA TYR A 55 -15.71 27.77 -15.51
C TYR A 55 -14.71 28.90 -15.66
N GLU A 56 -14.62 29.73 -14.64
CA GLU A 56 -13.55 30.71 -14.53
C GLU A 56 -12.24 30.00 -14.17
N LEU A 57 -11.22 30.14 -15.04
CA LEU A 57 -9.94 29.44 -14.85
C LEU A 57 -9.25 29.86 -13.53
N ALA A 58 -9.31 31.14 -13.18
CA ALA A 58 -8.70 31.65 -11.95
C ALA A 58 -9.31 31.01 -10.70
N ALA A 59 -10.64 30.86 -10.65
CA ALA A 59 -11.33 30.19 -9.56
C ALA A 59 -10.94 28.70 -9.45
N LEU A 60 -10.79 28.01 -10.59
CA LEU A 60 -10.31 26.62 -10.59
C LEU A 60 -8.85 26.49 -10.13
N GLN A 61 -7.99 27.44 -10.52
CA GLN A 61 -6.58 27.47 -10.11
C GLN A 61 -6.45 27.69 -8.60
N ASP A 62 -7.16 28.67 -8.06
CA ASP A 62 -7.17 28.97 -6.62
C ASP A 62 -7.56 27.74 -5.78
N ILE A 63 -8.64 27.05 -6.16
CA ILE A 63 -9.09 25.83 -5.45
C ILE A 63 -8.09 24.66 -5.60
N SER A 64 -7.46 24.54 -6.76
CA SER A 64 -6.41 23.52 -6.98
C SER A 64 -5.17 23.82 -6.13
N GLN A 65 -4.76 25.09 -6.02
CA GLN A 65 -3.61 25.55 -5.26
C GLN A 65 -3.85 25.50 -3.74
N ARG A 66 -5.09 25.69 -3.27
CA ARG A 66 -5.44 25.47 -1.85
C ARG A 66 -5.32 24.02 -1.42
N GLY A 67 -5.42 23.08 -2.36
CA GLY A 67 -5.05 21.67 -2.15
C GLY A 67 -3.55 21.40 -2.28
N GLU A 68 -2.76 22.36 -2.76
CA GLU A 68 -1.30 22.26 -2.85
C GLU A 68 -0.65 22.54 -1.49
N VAL A 69 -0.71 21.57 -0.59
CA VAL A 69 0.60 21.04 -0.20
C VAL A 69 0.92 20.04 -1.30
N ARG A 70 1.54 20.50 -2.41
CA ARG A 70 2.07 19.62 -3.46
C ARG A 70 2.68 18.46 -2.73
N SER A 71 2.08 17.29 -2.86
CA SER A 71 2.47 16.13 -2.08
C SER A 71 3.96 15.89 -2.32
N ARG A 72 4.80 16.41 -1.43
CA ARG A 72 6.24 16.09 -1.39
C ARG A 72 6.42 14.61 -1.03
N ARG A 73 5.32 13.89 -0.72
CA ARG A 73 5.33 12.44 -0.65
C ARG A 73 5.62 11.92 -2.05
N ARG A 74 6.79 11.32 -2.17
CA ARG A 74 7.21 10.54 -3.34
C ARG A 74 6.24 9.38 -3.64
N ALA A 75 5.38 8.99 -2.69
CA ALA A 75 4.46 7.86 -2.81
C ALA A 75 3.08 8.19 -2.22
N GLY A 76 2.03 7.73 -2.90
CA GLY A 76 0.65 7.80 -2.45
C GLY A 76 -0.25 8.73 -3.27
N SER A 77 -1.52 8.77 -2.88
CA SER A 77 -2.50 9.71 -3.43
C SER A 77 -2.29 11.11 -2.83
N ASP A 78 -2.54 12.13 -3.63
CA ASP A 78 -2.52 13.54 -3.25
C ASP A 78 -3.81 13.93 -2.49
N PRO A 79 -3.97 15.19 -2.04
CA PRO A 79 -5.19 15.63 -1.35
C PRO A 79 -6.47 15.51 -2.17
N ASP A 80 -6.37 15.40 -3.49
CA ASP A 80 -7.51 15.15 -4.38
C ASP A 80 -7.81 13.65 -4.54
N GLY A 81 -7.05 12.79 -3.85
CA GLY A 81 -7.14 11.35 -3.93
C GLY A 81 -6.50 10.76 -5.20
N LEU A 82 -5.77 11.55 -5.98
CA LEU A 82 -5.14 11.13 -7.24
C LEU A 82 -3.66 10.80 -7.06
N VAL A 83 -3.10 9.98 -7.95
CA VAL A 83 -1.66 9.69 -7.95
C VAL A 83 -0.95 10.57 -8.96
N THR A 84 0.09 11.27 -8.53
CA THR A 84 0.93 12.10 -9.40
C THR A 84 1.99 11.25 -10.08
N CYS A 85 2.11 11.38 -11.40
CA CYS A 85 3.26 10.85 -12.15
C CYS A 85 4.49 11.71 -11.87
N LEU A 86 5.55 11.11 -11.36
CA LEU A 86 6.79 11.78 -11.00
C LEU A 86 7.64 12.16 -12.22
N THR A 87 7.40 11.52 -13.37
CA THR A 87 8.09 11.85 -14.63
C THR A 87 7.49 13.09 -15.32
N CYS A 88 6.15 13.21 -15.36
CA CYS A 88 5.48 14.32 -16.09
C CYS A 88 4.71 15.30 -15.20
N GLY A 89 4.62 15.06 -13.88
CA GLY A 89 3.94 15.92 -12.91
C GLY A 89 2.40 15.89 -12.97
N ARG A 90 1.80 15.13 -13.90
CA ARG A 90 0.33 15.08 -14.07
C ARG A 90 -0.31 14.11 -13.08
N ARG A 91 -1.58 14.39 -12.73
CA ARG A 91 -2.37 13.63 -11.76
C ARG A 91 -3.33 12.66 -12.43
N TYR A 92 -3.34 11.41 -11.98
CA TYR A 92 -4.08 10.31 -12.57
C TYR A 92 -4.82 9.48 -11.52
N ARG A 93 -5.94 8.86 -11.94
CA ARG A 93 -6.60 7.82 -11.14
C ARG A 93 -5.85 6.48 -11.15
N SER A 94 -5.10 6.20 -12.22
CA SER A 94 -4.25 5.02 -12.35
C SER A 94 -3.08 5.34 -13.27
N LEU A 95 -1.86 5.16 -12.78
CA LEU A 95 -0.66 5.37 -13.58
C LEU A 95 -0.40 4.22 -14.54
N GLY A 96 -0.87 2.99 -14.29
CA GLY A 96 -0.54 1.82 -15.12
C GLY A 96 -0.73 2.04 -16.63
N PRO A 97 -1.96 2.38 -17.09
CA PRO A 97 -2.19 2.68 -18.51
C PRO A 97 -1.48 3.93 -19.04
N HIS A 98 -1.10 4.87 -18.16
CA HIS A 98 -0.36 6.07 -18.53
C HIS A 98 1.13 5.76 -18.73
N LEU A 99 1.75 5.02 -17.81
CA LEU A 99 3.14 4.58 -17.89
C LEU A 99 3.39 3.81 -19.19
N ALA A 100 2.51 2.87 -19.54
CA ALA A 100 2.63 2.08 -20.76
C ALA A 100 2.55 2.94 -22.03
N ARG A 101 1.59 3.88 -22.10
CA ARG A 101 1.33 4.66 -23.34
C ARG A 101 2.21 5.90 -23.50
N THR A 102 2.58 6.55 -22.40
CA THR A 102 3.28 7.84 -22.43
C THR A 102 4.76 7.69 -22.14
N HIS A 103 5.13 6.77 -21.26
CA HIS A 103 6.50 6.59 -20.80
C HIS A 103 7.12 5.26 -21.23
N GLN A 104 6.37 4.42 -21.96
CA GLN A 104 6.79 3.11 -22.45
C GLN A 104 7.46 2.24 -21.39
N MET A 105 6.99 2.36 -20.14
CA MET A 105 7.58 1.69 -18.99
C MET A 105 6.54 0.91 -18.21
N THR A 106 7.00 -0.16 -17.57
CA THR A 106 6.22 -0.96 -16.64
C THR A 106 6.13 -0.28 -15.27
N ALA A 107 5.17 -0.72 -14.46
CA ALA A 107 5.05 -0.27 -13.07
C ALA A 107 6.25 -0.67 -12.19
N ALA A 108 7.02 -1.71 -12.57
CA ALA A 108 8.21 -2.12 -11.83
C ALA A 108 9.39 -1.19 -12.14
N GLU A 109 9.61 -0.90 -13.42
CA GLU A 109 10.64 0.04 -13.89
C GLU A 109 10.41 1.44 -13.31
N TYR A 110 9.16 1.95 -13.39
CA TYR A 110 8.82 3.26 -12.82
C TYR A 110 9.11 3.35 -11.33
N ARG A 111 8.84 2.29 -10.55
CA ARG A 111 9.16 2.28 -9.12
C ARG A 111 10.66 2.25 -8.86
N ALA A 112 11.41 1.47 -9.64
CA ALA A 112 12.86 1.42 -9.52
C ALA A 112 13.48 2.79 -9.84
N GLU A 113 13.08 3.40 -10.96
CA GLU A 113 13.53 4.72 -11.42
C GLU A 113 13.30 5.80 -10.35
N HIS A 114 12.10 5.83 -9.76
CA HIS A 114 11.74 6.82 -8.75
C HIS A 114 12.02 6.41 -7.30
N ARG A 115 12.75 5.30 -7.09
CA ARG A 115 13.08 4.76 -5.77
C ARG A 115 11.84 4.59 -4.87
N LEU A 116 10.78 4.06 -5.44
CA LEU A 116 9.52 3.79 -4.75
C LEU A 116 9.50 2.33 -4.25
N PRO A 117 8.96 2.07 -3.04
CA PRO A 117 8.62 0.72 -2.60
C PRO A 117 7.88 -0.09 -3.68
N ALA A 118 8.21 -1.38 -3.85
CA ALA A 118 7.45 -2.28 -4.74
C ALA A 118 5.95 -2.31 -4.41
N THR A 119 5.59 -2.08 -3.15
CA THR A 119 4.21 -2.02 -2.64
C THR A 119 3.55 -0.66 -2.82
N THR A 120 4.26 0.37 -3.30
CA THR A 120 3.68 1.69 -3.58
C THR A 120 2.53 1.54 -4.56
N ALA A 121 1.37 2.02 -4.14
CA ALA A 121 0.19 2.10 -4.98
C ALA A 121 0.41 3.13 -6.08
N LEU A 122 0.13 2.71 -7.31
CA LEU A 122 0.15 3.56 -8.51
C LEU A 122 -1.28 3.84 -9.00
N MET A 123 -2.24 3.81 -8.07
CA MET A 123 -3.66 4.03 -8.30
C MET A 123 -4.25 4.85 -7.14
N ALA A 124 -5.24 5.66 -7.47
CA ALA A 124 -6.02 6.48 -6.56
C ALA A 124 -6.73 5.64 -5.49
N ASP A 125 -6.97 6.24 -4.33
CA ASP A 125 -7.52 5.55 -3.15
C ASP A 125 -8.93 5.03 -3.40
N ASP A 126 -9.75 5.82 -4.07
CA ASP A 126 -11.12 5.49 -4.44
C ASP A 126 -11.18 4.29 -5.42
N VAL A 127 -10.26 4.26 -6.39
CA VAL A 127 -10.12 3.15 -7.34
C VAL A 127 -9.72 1.89 -6.60
N ARG A 128 -8.74 1.97 -5.69
CA ARG A 128 -8.31 0.83 -4.87
C ARG A 128 -9.45 0.30 -4.00
N ALA A 129 -10.17 1.19 -3.33
CA ALA A 129 -11.30 0.82 -2.49
C ALA A 129 -12.44 0.21 -3.31
N SER A 130 -12.73 0.75 -4.50
CA SER A 130 -13.73 0.20 -5.42
C SER A 130 -13.35 -1.20 -5.89
N LEU A 131 -12.10 -1.41 -6.34
CA LEU A 131 -11.63 -2.73 -6.76
C LEU A 131 -11.67 -3.74 -5.62
N SER A 132 -11.30 -3.32 -4.40
CA SER A 132 -11.40 -4.16 -3.22
C SER A 132 -12.84 -4.59 -2.95
N ARG A 133 -13.79 -3.65 -2.95
CA ARG A 133 -15.22 -3.95 -2.75
C ARG A 133 -15.76 -4.89 -3.83
N THR A 134 -15.47 -4.62 -5.11
CA THR A 134 -15.89 -5.48 -6.21
C THR A 134 -15.34 -6.89 -6.06
N ARG A 135 -14.06 -7.03 -5.67
CA ARG A 135 -13.46 -8.34 -5.44
C ARG A 135 -14.11 -9.06 -4.24
N THR A 136 -14.33 -8.36 -3.14
CA THR A 136 -15.01 -8.93 -1.97
C THR A 136 -16.44 -9.36 -2.29
N ALA A 137 -17.20 -8.55 -3.03
CA ALA A 137 -18.54 -8.88 -3.49
C ALA A 137 -18.52 -10.11 -4.40
N ALA A 138 -17.62 -10.16 -5.39
CA ALA A 138 -17.50 -11.33 -6.26
C ALA A 138 -17.14 -12.62 -5.51
N MET A 139 -16.33 -12.55 -4.44
CA MET A 139 -16.03 -13.70 -3.59
C MET A 139 -17.21 -14.10 -2.69
N ALA A 140 -18.09 -13.16 -2.34
CA ALA A 140 -19.31 -13.45 -1.58
C ALA A 140 -20.40 -14.06 -2.47
N ASP A 141 -20.54 -13.56 -3.70
CA ASP A 141 -21.51 -14.03 -4.69
C ASP A 141 -21.17 -15.43 -5.23
N ASP A 142 -19.88 -15.77 -5.26
CA ASP A 142 -19.37 -17.07 -5.74
C ASP A 142 -18.35 -17.66 -4.75
N PRO A 143 -18.80 -18.49 -3.79
CA PRO A 143 -17.92 -19.13 -2.81
C PRO A 143 -16.84 -20.03 -3.43
N ASP A 144 -17.11 -20.61 -4.61
CA ASP A 144 -16.19 -21.50 -5.31
C ASP A 144 -15.08 -20.73 -6.05
N LEU A 145 -15.26 -19.43 -6.27
CA LEU A 145 -14.26 -18.57 -6.89
C LEU A 145 -12.90 -18.69 -6.20
N VAL A 146 -12.88 -18.75 -4.86
CA VAL A 146 -11.64 -18.88 -4.10
C VAL A 146 -10.94 -20.21 -4.39
N GLY A 147 -11.71 -21.30 -4.50
CA GLY A 147 -11.19 -22.61 -4.88
C GLY A 147 -10.53 -22.57 -6.26
N ARG A 148 -11.22 -22.01 -7.26
CA ARG A 148 -10.69 -21.88 -8.63
C ARG A 148 -9.43 -20.99 -8.67
N MET A 149 -9.43 -19.88 -7.92
CA MET A 149 -8.26 -19.01 -7.81
C MET A 149 -7.05 -19.72 -7.18
N ARG A 150 -7.27 -20.60 -6.20
CA ARG A 150 -6.20 -21.42 -5.60
C ARG A 150 -5.65 -22.45 -6.58
N THR A 151 -6.51 -23.12 -7.33
CA THR A 151 -6.08 -24.09 -8.35
C THR A 151 -5.30 -23.43 -9.48
N ALA A 152 -5.69 -22.21 -9.86
CA ALA A 152 -4.96 -21.41 -10.85
C ALA A 152 -3.71 -20.71 -10.29
N ALA A 153 -3.46 -20.80 -8.98
CA ALA A 153 -2.31 -20.15 -8.37
C ALA A 153 -1.01 -20.85 -8.80
N LEU A 154 0.00 -20.05 -9.10
CA LEU A 154 1.34 -20.57 -9.36
C LEU A 154 1.89 -21.30 -8.12
N PRO A 155 2.78 -22.28 -8.31
CA PRO A 155 3.49 -22.91 -7.20
C PRO A 155 4.12 -21.86 -6.28
N GLN A 156 4.14 -22.13 -4.98
CA GLN A 156 4.61 -21.17 -3.97
C GLN A 156 6.04 -20.68 -4.25
N GLU A 157 6.92 -21.57 -4.70
CA GLU A 157 8.30 -21.23 -5.07
C GLU A 157 8.36 -20.21 -6.21
N GLU A 158 7.49 -20.35 -7.22
CA GLU A 158 7.42 -19.40 -8.33
C GLU A 158 6.87 -18.05 -7.89
N LEU A 159 5.87 -18.04 -7.01
CA LEU A 159 5.36 -16.80 -6.42
C LEU A 159 6.45 -16.08 -5.62
N LEU A 160 7.24 -16.83 -4.83
CA LEU A 160 8.38 -16.29 -4.08
C LEU A 160 9.44 -15.72 -5.02
N ARG A 161 9.79 -16.45 -6.09
CA ARG A 161 10.74 -16.00 -7.12
C ARG A 161 10.28 -14.70 -7.78
N ARG A 162 9.01 -14.63 -8.23
CA ARG A 162 8.43 -13.42 -8.83
C ARG A 162 8.38 -12.25 -7.85
N SER A 163 8.02 -12.53 -6.60
CA SER A 163 7.95 -11.51 -5.56
C SER A 163 9.33 -10.96 -5.21
N ALA A 164 10.36 -11.82 -5.15
CA ALA A 164 11.75 -11.41 -4.95
C ALA A 164 12.25 -10.58 -6.14
N LYS A 165 11.98 -11.01 -7.38
CA LYS A 165 12.33 -10.26 -8.59
C LYS A 165 11.69 -8.86 -8.62
N ALA A 166 10.40 -8.75 -8.29
CA ALA A 166 9.69 -7.47 -8.23
C ALA A 166 10.25 -6.53 -7.16
N ARG A 167 10.89 -7.09 -6.12
CA ARG A 167 11.43 -6.38 -4.97
C ARG A 167 12.92 -6.01 -5.12
N ALA A 168 13.67 -6.75 -5.92
CA ALA A 168 15.12 -6.64 -6.04
C ALA A 168 15.63 -5.20 -6.25
N GLY A 169 14.93 -4.39 -7.05
CA GLY A 169 15.30 -2.99 -7.31
C GLY A 169 15.00 -2.00 -6.19
N THR A 170 14.25 -2.41 -5.16
CA THR A 170 13.71 -1.49 -4.12
C THR A 170 14.03 -1.95 -2.69
N ASP A 171 14.49 -3.19 -2.52
CA ASP A 171 14.64 -3.82 -1.20
C ASP A 171 15.70 -3.17 -0.32
N ASN A 172 16.73 -2.58 -0.94
CA ASN A 172 17.82 -1.92 -0.25
C ASN A 172 17.55 -0.42 0.03
N LEU A 173 16.36 0.08 -0.27
CA LEU A 173 16.03 1.47 0.02
C LEU A 173 15.93 1.68 1.55
N PRO A 174 16.56 2.71 2.12
CA PRO A 174 16.52 2.96 3.57
C PRO A 174 15.10 3.06 4.13
N THR A 175 14.17 3.64 3.37
CA THR A 175 12.75 3.74 3.75
C THR A 175 12.07 2.36 3.84
N ILE A 176 12.42 1.42 2.96
CA ILE A 176 11.92 0.04 2.99
C ILE A 176 12.50 -0.71 4.19
N GLN A 177 13.80 -0.59 4.41
CA GLN A 177 14.47 -1.23 5.54
C GLN A 177 13.91 -0.73 6.87
N ALA A 178 13.74 0.59 7.02
CA ALA A 178 13.13 1.20 8.20
C ALA A 178 11.68 0.74 8.41
N ALA A 179 10.87 0.69 7.35
CA ALA A 179 9.49 0.20 7.43
C ALA A 179 9.43 -1.29 7.84
N ARG A 180 10.35 -2.13 7.32
CA ARG A 180 10.47 -3.54 7.72
C ARG A 180 10.91 -3.69 9.17
N ALA A 181 11.92 -2.92 9.60
CA ALA A 181 12.36 -2.91 10.99
C ALA A 181 11.22 -2.51 11.93
N ALA A 182 10.51 -1.42 11.64
CA ALA A 182 9.35 -0.98 12.41
C ALA A 182 8.22 -2.03 12.44
N GLY A 183 7.96 -2.69 11.31
CA GLY A 183 7.01 -3.80 11.23
C GLY A 183 7.44 -4.97 12.12
N ALA A 184 8.71 -5.37 12.03
CA ALA A 184 9.29 -6.43 12.83
C ALA A 184 9.22 -6.11 14.33
N HIS A 185 9.55 -4.88 14.75
CA HIS A 185 9.43 -4.46 16.14
C HIS A 185 7.99 -4.57 16.67
N ARG A 186 6.97 -4.33 15.84
CA ARG A 186 5.56 -4.48 16.23
C ARG A 186 5.11 -5.93 16.31
N THR A 187 5.52 -6.78 15.36
CA THR A 187 4.98 -8.14 15.23
C THR A 187 5.80 -9.20 15.96
N LEU A 188 7.11 -9.00 16.10
CA LEU A 188 8.00 -9.98 16.70
C LEU A 188 7.68 -10.29 18.16
N PRO A 189 7.36 -9.32 19.04
CA PRO A 189 7.03 -9.63 20.43
C PRO A 189 5.82 -10.57 20.54
N ALA A 190 4.73 -10.27 19.83
CA ALA A 190 3.53 -11.11 19.83
C ALA A 190 3.81 -12.52 19.26
N ALA A 191 4.59 -12.62 18.18
CA ALA A 191 4.97 -13.90 17.60
C ALA A 191 5.90 -14.72 18.51
N GLN A 192 6.82 -14.04 19.22
CA GLN A 192 7.69 -14.68 20.22
C GLN A 192 6.88 -15.17 21.41
N GLN A 193 5.93 -14.37 21.91
CA GLN A 193 5.04 -14.75 22.99
C GLN A 193 4.18 -15.96 22.60
N ALA A 194 3.50 -15.92 21.45
CA ALA A 194 2.70 -17.03 20.97
C ALA A 194 3.51 -18.33 20.81
N ARG A 195 4.79 -18.21 20.43
CA ARG A 195 5.71 -19.37 20.38
C ARG A 195 6.08 -19.88 21.76
N GLN A 196 6.26 -19.01 22.75
CA GLN A 196 6.49 -19.40 24.13
C GLN A 196 5.25 -20.10 24.70
N ASP A 197 4.07 -19.50 24.53
CA ASP A 197 2.79 -20.06 24.97
C ASP A 197 2.54 -21.45 24.38
N ALA A 198 2.86 -21.65 23.09
CA ALA A 198 2.75 -22.95 22.44
C ALA A 198 3.72 -24.00 23.00
N LEU A 199 4.90 -23.59 23.49
CA LEU A 199 5.84 -24.50 24.16
C LEU A 199 5.38 -24.81 25.58
N GLU A 200 4.89 -23.82 26.32
CA GLU A 200 4.29 -24.01 27.65
C GLU A 200 3.10 -24.95 27.58
N ALA A 201 2.19 -24.75 26.62
CA ALA A 201 1.04 -25.63 26.40
C ALA A 201 1.46 -27.09 26.14
N LYS A 202 2.54 -27.32 25.40
CA LYS A 202 3.09 -28.67 25.16
C LYS A 202 3.69 -29.29 26.42
N ALA A 203 4.39 -28.50 27.23
CA ALA A 203 4.92 -28.95 28.51
C ALA A 203 3.78 -29.35 29.47
N HIS A 204 2.75 -28.50 29.57
CA HIS A 204 1.54 -28.78 30.35
C HIS A 204 0.82 -30.05 29.89
N ALA A 205 0.61 -30.21 28.57
CA ALA A 205 -0.01 -31.41 28.01
C ALA A 205 0.78 -32.70 28.31
N SER A 206 2.09 -32.57 28.56
CA SER A 206 2.98 -33.69 28.91
C SER A 206 3.09 -33.95 30.42
N GLY A 207 2.35 -33.18 31.24
CA GLY A 207 2.29 -33.30 32.70
C GLY A 207 3.31 -32.46 33.47
N PHE A 208 3.94 -31.47 32.82
CA PHE A 208 4.89 -30.56 33.47
C PHE A 208 4.24 -29.24 33.90
N THR A 209 4.81 -28.58 34.90
CA THR A 209 4.25 -27.31 35.43
C THR A 209 4.66 -26.09 34.62
N SER A 210 5.75 -26.19 33.87
CA SER A 210 6.20 -25.20 32.88
C SER A 210 7.21 -25.85 31.93
N MET A 211 7.59 -25.13 30.88
CA MET A 211 8.65 -25.56 29.98
C MET A 211 10.01 -25.66 30.71
N GLN A 212 10.27 -24.78 31.68
CA GLN A 212 11.49 -24.85 32.49
C GLN A 212 11.49 -26.06 33.43
N ASP A 213 10.36 -26.37 34.08
CA ASP A 213 10.19 -27.58 34.90
C ASP A 213 10.41 -28.85 34.06
N ALA A 214 9.84 -28.89 32.85
CA ALA A 214 10.03 -29.99 31.92
C ALA A 214 11.52 -30.22 31.58
N ILE A 215 12.27 -29.15 31.33
CA ILE A 215 13.71 -29.23 31.03
C ILE A 215 14.52 -29.69 32.25
N ASN A 216 14.17 -29.21 33.45
CA ASN A 216 14.85 -29.58 34.69
C ASN A 216 14.61 -31.05 35.06
N ARG A 217 13.35 -31.51 35.03
CA ARG A 217 12.99 -32.91 35.36
C ARG A 217 13.57 -33.93 34.38
N THR A 218 13.75 -33.53 33.12
CA THR A 218 14.33 -34.40 32.09
C THR A 218 15.83 -34.23 31.93
N ARG A 219 16.52 -33.46 32.79
CA ARG A 219 17.94 -33.07 32.62
C ARG A 219 18.90 -34.27 32.51
N SER A 220 18.63 -35.35 33.23
CA SER A 220 19.40 -36.61 33.19
C SER A 220 19.17 -37.43 31.92
N MET A 221 18.10 -37.15 31.18
CA MET A 221 17.79 -37.84 29.93
C MET A 221 18.63 -37.29 28.76
N THR A 222 18.85 -38.13 27.76
CA THR A 222 19.38 -37.68 26.47
C THR A 222 18.45 -36.65 25.84
N ASN A 223 18.98 -35.72 25.03
CA ASN A 223 18.17 -34.68 24.41
C ASN A 223 17.02 -35.24 23.55
N LYS A 224 17.21 -36.41 22.93
CA LYS A 224 16.18 -37.08 22.14
C LYS A 224 15.04 -37.59 23.03
N ALA A 225 15.37 -38.33 24.09
CA ALA A 225 14.36 -38.87 25.00
C ALA A 225 13.61 -37.75 25.76
N ALA A 226 14.30 -36.66 26.13
CA ALA A 226 13.66 -35.48 26.69
C ALA A 226 12.69 -34.80 25.68
N ALA A 227 13.12 -34.65 24.42
CA ALA A 227 12.29 -34.06 23.38
C ALA A 227 11.01 -34.88 23.11
N GLU A 228 11.14 -36.21 23.02
CA GLU A 228 10.01 -37.14 22.90
C GLU A 228 9.08 -37.05 24.12
N ARG A 229 9.64 -37.03 25.34
CA ARG A 229 8.84 -36.96 26.58
C ARG A 229 8.05 -35.66 26.74
N ILE A 230 8.55 -34.53 26.21
CA ILE A 230 7.95 -33.19 26.31
C ILE A 230 7.09 -32.86 25.08
N GLY A 231 7.22 -33.60 23.97
CA GLY A 231 6.49 -33.31 22.71
C GLY A 231 7.04 -32.10 21.94
N VAL A 232 8.35 -31.82 22.07
CA VAL A 232 9.04 -30.70 21.40
C VAL A 232 10.22 -31.19 20.56
N GLY A 233 10.82 -30.30 19.76
CA GLY A 233 12.00 -30.65 18.96
C GLY A 233 13.30 -30.73 19.79
N ILE A 234 14.23 -31.60 19.37
CA ILE A 234 15.55 -31.80 20.01
C ILE A 234 16.34 -30.48 20.10
N THR A 235 16.27 -29.65 19.06
CA THR A 235 16.94 -28.34 19.01
C THR A 235 16.37 -27.35 20.03
N THR A 236 15.07 -27.44 20.32
CA THR A 236 14.42 -26.65 21.37
C THR A 236 14.98 -27.06 22.74
N VAL A 237 15.04 -28.35 23.06
CA VAL A 237 15.62 -28.85 24.33
C VAL A 237 17.06 -28.38 24.50
N LYS A 238 17.90 -28.56 23.47
CA LYS A 238 19.29 -28.10 23.49
C LYS A 238 19.41 -26.60 23.76
N ARG A 239 18.52 -25.79 23.19
CA ARG A 239 18.51 -24.33 23.38
C ARG A 239 18.15 -23.97 24.82
N TRP A 240 17.12 -24.60 25.38
CA TRP A 240 16.70 -24.33 26.75
C TRP A 240 17.75 -24.74 27.79
N ARG A 241 18.40 -25.89 27.62
CA ARG A 241 19.49 -26.34 28.53
C ARG A 241 20.74 -25.43 28.51
N ARG A 242 20.91 -24.64 27.45
CA ARG A 242 22.03 -23.68 27.32
C ARG A 242 21.69 -22.30 27.86
N LYS A 243 20.41 -22.00 28.12
CA LYS A 243 20.07 -20.74 28.76
C LYS A 243 20.63 -20.78 30.19
N PRO A 244 21.37 -19.75 30.63
CA PRO A 244 21.68 -19.61 32.04
C PRO A 244 20.36 -19.59 32.81
N THR A 245 20.26 -20.38 33.87
CA THR A 245 19.23 -20.18 34.88
C THR A 245 19.56 -18.86 35.55
N ASP A 246 18.68 -17.86 35.38
CA ASP A 246 18.72 -16.66 36.21
C ASP A 246 18.35 -17.11 37.63
N ASP A 247 19.37 -17.37 38.46
CA ASP A 247 19.25 -17.56 39.92
C ASP A 247 19.05 -16.20 40.62
#